data_AF-A0A927PP67-F1
#
_entry.id   AF-A0A927PP67-F1
#
_cell.length_a   1.000
_cell.length_b   1.000
_cell.length_c   1.000
_cell.angle_alpha   90.00
_cell.angle_beta   90.00
_cell.angle_gamma   90.00
#
_symmetry.space_group_name_H-M   'P 1'
#
loop_
_entity.id
_entity.type
_entity.pdbx_description
1 polymer ?
#
loop_
_entity_poly.entity_id
_entity_poly.type
_entity_poly.pdbx_seq_one_letter_code
_entity_poly.pdbx_strand_id
1 'polypeptide(L)'
;MTGAVLAELMAQVTREGGDLLSLRAIAEEAGELGATRAMTRLGLADEKARADLAELRELLGTWRDAKKSAWKAVLGWAMRLMMALLLAGLAMRLGFAAWLK
;
A
#
# COMPACT_ATOMS: atom_id res chain seq x y z
N MET A 1 -17.18 -0.14 12.39
CA MET A 1 -18.59 0.08 12.74
C MET A 1 -19.39 -1.02 12.07
N THR A 2 -19.68 -2.07 12.83
CA THR A 2 -20.39 -3.27 12.38
C THR A 2 -21.87 -2.96 12.23
N GLY A 3 -22.58 -3.66 11.33
CA GLY A 3 -24.01 -3.43 10.98
C GLY A 3 -25.03 -3.61 12.12
N ALA A 4 -24.60 -3.57 13.38
CA ALA A 4 -25.41 -3.69 14.58
C ALA A 4 -26.52 -2.62 14.63
N VAL A 5 -26.21 -1.37 14.28
CA VAL A 5 -27.21 -0.29 14.24
C VAL A 5 -28.30 -0.57 13.21
N LEU A 6 -27.93 -1.05 12.02
CA LEU A 6 -28.91 -1.39 10.98
C LEU A 6 -29.78 -2.58 11.40
N ALA A 7 -29.17 -3.60 12.01
CA ALA A 7 -29.89 -4.77 12.53
C ALA A 7 -30.87 -4.37 13.66
N GLU A 8 -30.48 -3.45 14.54
CA GLU A 8 -31.34 -2.95 15.61
C GLU A 8 -32.52 -2.13 15.07
N LEU A 9 -32.28 -1.26 14.07
CA LEU A 9 -33.34 -0.51 13.38
C LEU A 9 -34.31 -1.43 12.65
N MET A 10 -33.83 -2.46 11.95
CA MET A 10 -34.69 -3.46 11.32
C MET A 10 -35.54 -4.21 12.35
N ALA A 11 -34.92 -4.66 13.45
CA ALA A 11 -35.62 -5.35 14.53
C ALA A 11 -36.67 -4.44 15.20
N GLN A 12 -36.41 -3.14 15.31
CA GLN A 12 -37.39 -2.17 15.80
C GLN A 12 -38.59 -2.07 14.86
N VAL A 13 -38.38 -1.85 13.57
CA VAL A 13 -39.47 -1.70 12.60
C VAL A 13 -40.29 -2.98 12.47
N THR A 14 -39.66 -4.15 12.55
CA THR A 14 -40.41 -5.43 12.58
C THR A 14 -41.26 -5.57 13.84
N ARG A 15 -40.78 -5.11 15.03
CA ARG A 15 -41.60 -5.08 16.25
C ARG A 15 -42.80 -4.13 16.12
N GLU A 16 -42.66 -3.06 15.33
CA GLU A 16 -43.73 -2.11 15.01
C GLU A 16 -44.68 -2.62 13.91
N GLY A 17 -44.51 -3.86 13.44
CA GLY A 17 -45.38 -4.51 12.45
C GLY A 17 -44.92 -4.35 10.99
N GLY A 18 -43.71 -3.82 10.75
CA GLY A 18 -43.14 -3.67 9.42
C GLY A 18 -42.66 -4.98 8.80
N ASP A 19 -42.77 -5.07 7.47
CA ASP A 19 -42.34 -6.24 6.69
C ASP A 19 -40.81 -6.32 6.53
N LEU A 20 -40.22 -7.43 6.98
CA LEU A 20 -38.79 -7.72 6.88
C LEU A 20 -38.29 -7.79 5.43
N LEU A 21 -39.12 -8.27 4.50
CA LEU A 21 -38.70 -8.42 3.11
C LEU A 21 -38.52 -7.04 2.46
N SER A 22 -39.47 -6.14 2.69
CA SER A 22 -39.39 -4.73 2.29
C SER A 22 -38.17 -4.02 2.91
N LEU A 23 -37.90 -4.24 4.20
CA LEU A 23 -36.71 -3.66 4.87
C LEU A 23 -35.39 -4.14 4.26
N ARG A 24 -35.31 -5.44 3.93
CA ARG A 24 -34.14 -6.01 3.27
C ARG A 24 -33.91 -5.39 1.89
N ALA A 25 -34.96 -5.27 1.09
CA ALA A 25 -34.88 -4.65 -0.22
C ALA A 25 -34.38 -3.20 -0.15
N ILE A 26 -34.92 -2.41 0.80
CA ILE A 26 -34.47 -1.02 1.02
C ILE A 26 -33.00 -0.97 1.43
N ALA A 27 -32.55 -1.88 2.31
CA ALA A 27 -31.16 -1.91 2.75
C ALA A 27 -30.19 -2.34 1.64
N GLU A 28 -30.57 -3.32 0.81
CA GLU A 28 -29.80 -3.73 -0.35
C GLU A 28 -29.69 -2.58 -1.37
N GLU A 29 -30.79 -1.91 -1.69
CA GLU A 29 -30.81 -0.75 -2.61
C GLU A 29 -30.00 0.45 -2.06
N ALA A 30 -30.15 0.77 -0.77
CA ALA A 30 -29.38 1.82 -0.14
C ALA A 30 -27.87 1.51 -0.11
N GLY A 31 -27.53 0.22 0.06
CA GLY A 31 -26.16 -0.28 0.00
C GLY A 31 -25.55 -0.15 -1.40
N GLU A 32 -26.25 -0.64 -2.42
CA GLU A 32 -25.90 -0.49 -3.84
C GLU A 32 -25.71 1.00 -4.18
N LEU A 33 -26.71 1.85 -3.92
CA LEU A 33 -26.62 3.29 -4.18
C LEU A 33 -25.47 3.96 -3.43
N GLY A 34 -25.21 3.55 -2.18
CA GLY A 34 -24.09 4.06 -1.40
C GLY A 34 -22.74 3.68 -1.99
N ALA A 35 -22.58 2.41 -2.38
CA ALA A 35 -21.39 1.89 -3.02
C ALA A 35 -21.14 2.59 -4.37
N THR A 36 -22.15 2.68 -5.24
CA THR A 36 -22.05 3.36 -6.53
C THR A 36 -21.66 4.82 -6.36
N ARG A 37 -22.31 5.58 -5.46
CA ARG A 37 -21.95 6.98 -5.20
C ARG A 37 -20.50 7.12 -4.71
N ALA A 38 -20.04 6.22 -3.84
CA ALA A 38 -18.67 6.23 -3.36
C ALA A 38 -17.69 5.96 -4.51
N MET A 39 -17.96 4.95 -5.34
CA MET A 39 -17.14 4.63 -6.52
C MET A 39 -17.12 5.79 -7.52
N THR A 40 -18.27 6.41 -7.81
CA THR A 40 -18.34 7.58 -8.71
C THR A 40 -17.55 8.76 -8.17
N ARG A 41 -17.65 9.06 -6.87
CA ARG A 41 -16.89 10.15 -6.23
C ARG A 41 -15.38 9.92 -6.26
N LEU A 42 -14.96 8.66 -6.20
CA LEU A 42 -13.56 8.27 -6.33
C LEU A 42 -13.11 8.19 -7.80
N GLY A 43 -14.02 8.36 -8.77
CA GLY A 43 -13.72 8.18 -10.20
C GLY A 43 -13.46 6.72 -10.57
N LEU A 44 -13.99 5.77 -9.80
CA LEU A 44 -13.76 4.32 -9.96
C LEU A 44 -15.03 3.56 -10.40
N ALA A 45 -16.03 4.28 -10.93
CA ALA A 45 -17.32 3.67 -11.30
C ALA A 45 -17.32 3.04 -12.69
N ASP A 46 -16.30 3.28 -13.51
CA ASP A 46 -16.18 2.70 -14.85
C ASP A 46 -15.49 1.32 -14.84
N GLU A 47 -15.72 0.55 -15.90
CA GLU A 47 -15.21 -0.81 -16.04
C GLU A 47 -13.67 -0.87 -16.15
N LYS A 48 -13.00 0.22 -16.54
CA LYS A 48 -11.53 0.28 -16.67
C LYS A 48 -10.84 0.58 -15.34
N ALA A 49 -11.54 1.23 -14.40
CA ALA A 49 -11.00 1.60 -13.08
C ALA A 49 -10.26 0.46 -12.37
N ARG A 50 -10.76 -0.79 -12.48
CA ARG A 50 -10.10 -1.95 -11.88
C ARG A 50 -8.74 -2.27 -12.54
N ALA A 51 -8.67 -2.18 -13.87
CA ALA A 51 -7.45 -2.43 -14.62
C ALA A 51 -6.42 -1.32 -14.36
N ASP A 52 -6.86 -0.07 -14.38
CA ASP A 52 -6.00 1.10 -14.12
C ASP A 52 -5.39 1.04 -12.71
N LEU A 53 -6.20 0.66 -11.69
CA LEU A 53 -5.69 0.45 -10.34
C LEU A 53 -4.69 -0.69 -10.26
N ALA A 54 -4.87 -1.77 -11.02
CA ALA A 54 -3.92 -2.88 -11.06
C ALA A 54 -2.58 -2.42 -11.67
N GLU A 55 -2.62 -1.68 -12.77
CA GLU A 55 -1.45 -1.11 -13.44
C GLU A 55 -0.71 -0.13 -12.52
N LEU A 56 -1.41 0.80 -11.86
CA LEU A 56 -0.79 1.72 -10.90
C LEU A 56 -0.10 0.99 -9.74
N ARG A 57 -0.70 -0.11 -9.25
CA ARG A 57 -0.08 -0.94 -8.20
C ARG A 57 1.15 -1.68 -8.70
N GLU A 58 1.13 -2.14 -9.94
CA GLU A 58 2.29 -2.75 -10.57
C GLU A 58 3.43 -1.74 -10.75
N LEU A 59 3.14 -0.55 -11.27
CA LEU A 59 4.10 0.55 -11.41
C LEU A 59 4.69 0.99 -10.05
N LEU A 60 3.86 1.06 -9.00
CA LEU A 60 4.34 1.33 -7.64
C LEU A 60 5.19 0.18 -7.10
N GLY A 61 4.87 -1.07 -7.48
CA GLY A 61 5.68 -2.25 -7.20
C GLY A 61 7.07 -2.11 -7.79
N THR A 62 7.16 -1.89 -9.10
CA THR A 62 8.43 -1.74 -9.82
C THR A 62 9.25 -0.53 -9.31
N TRP A 63 8.59 0.59 -9.02
CA TRP A 63 9.24 1.77 -8.41
C TRP A 63 9.83 1.46 -7.03
N ARG A 64 9.06 0.79 -6.16
CA ARG A 64 9.52 0.43 -4.82
C ARG A 64 10.71 -0.51 -4.87
N ASP A 65 10.71 -1.46 -5.80
CA ASP A 65 11.82 -2.39 -5.96
C ASP A 65 13.04 -1.72 -6.57
N ALA A 66 12.86 -0.81 -7.53
CA ALA A 66 13.94 0.05 -8.03
C ALA A 66 14.57 0.89 -6.91
N LYS A 67 13.75 1.50 -6.04
CA LYS A 67 14.23 2.27 -4.88
C LYS A 67 15.04 1.40 -3.91
N LYS A 68 14.58 0.18 -3.61
CA LYS A 68 15.34 -0.77 -2.77
C LYS A 68 16.66 -1.16 -3.43
N SER A 69 16.65 -1.41 -4.73
CA SER A 69 17.86 -1.75 -5.50
C SER A 69 18.88 -0.62 -5.45
N ALA A 70 18.45 0.62 -5.66
CA ALA A 70 19.30 1.80 -5.56
C ALA A 70 19.93 1.93 -4.15
N TRP A 71 19.14 1.78 -3.09
CA TRP A 71 19.66 1.78 -1.71
C TRP A 71 20.69 0.68 -1.45
N LYS A 72 20.45 -0.53 -1.96
CA LYS A 72 21.40 -1.64 -1.85
C LYS A 72 22.71 -1.33 -2.58
N ALA A 73 22.64 -0.74 -3.77
CA ALA A 73 23.81 -0.35 -4.54
C ALA A 73 24.63 0.74 -3.83
N VAL A 74 23.96 1.77 -3.31
CA VAL A 74 24.60 2.85 -2.52
C VAL A 74 25.29 2.27 -1.29
N LEU A 75 24.63 1.39 -0.54
CA LEU A 75 25.21 0.76 0.65
C LEU A 75 26.41 -0.12 0.30
N GLY A 76 26.34 -0.85 -0.82
CA GLY A 76 27.46 -1.63 -1.34
C GLY A 76 28.67 -0.76 -1.71
N TRP A 77 28.45 0.37 -2.39
CA TRP A 77 29.50 1.33 -2.72
C TRP A 77 30.11 1.98 -1.47
N ALA A 78 29.27 2.37 -0.51
CA ALA A 78 29.73 2.95 0.75
C ALA A 78 30.62 1.97 1.53
N MET A 79 30.24 0.69 1.60
CA MET A 79 31.04 -0.34 2.26
C MET A 79 32.39 -0.56 1.55
N ARG A 80 32.39 -0.55 0.21
CA ARG A 80 33.63 -0.66 -0.58
C ARG A 80 34.58 0.52 -0.32
N LEU A 81 34.05 1.74 -0.32
CA LEU A 81 34.82 2.95 0.02
C LEU A 81 35.36 2.88 1.43
N MET A 82 34.54 2.47 2.40
CA MET A 82 34.96 2.31 3.79
C MET A 82 36.11 1.31 3.92
N MET A 83 36.00 0.13 3.29
CA MET A 83 37.07 -0.87 3.31
C MET A 83 38.35 -0.38 2.62
N ALA A 84 38.23 0.31 1.48
CA ALA A 84 39.38 0.89 0.79
C ALA A 84 40.10 1.94 1.67
N LEU A 85 39.34 2.80 2.35
CA LEU A 85 39.90 3.78 3.30
C LEU A 85 40.55 3.11 4.51
N LEU A 86 39.95 2.04 5.05
CA LEU A 86 40.55 1.27 6.15
C LEU A 86 41.87 0.63 5.74
N LEU A 87 41.93 -0.01 4.57
CA LEU A 87 43.17 -0.59 4.05
C LEU A 87 44.24 0.48 3.79
N ALA A 88 43.86 1.62 3.19
CA ALA A 88 44.77 2.74 2.99
C ALA A 88 45.32 3.27 4.34
N GLY A 89 44.45 3.42 5.34
CA GLY A 89 44.86 3.82 6.70
C GLY A 89 45.79 2.81 7.36
N LEU A 90 45.51 1.51 7.23
CA LEU A 90 46.41 0.46 7.73
C LEU A 90 47.77 0.48 7.02
N ALA A 91 47.80 0.65 5.70
CA ALA A 91 49.04 0.71 4.94
C ALA A 91 49.93 1.89 5.36
N MET A 92 49.31 3.04 5.64
CA MET A 92 50.02 4.21 6.19
C MET A 92 50.56 3.93 7.60
N ARG A 93 49.75 3.33 8.49
CA ARG A 93 50.14 3.06 9.88
C ARG A 93 51.21 1.97 10.00
N LEU A 94 51.15 0.94 9.17
CA LEU A 94 52.10 -0.18 9.14
C LEU A 94 53.36 0.12 8.30
N GLY A 95 53.43 1.30 7.67
CA GLY A 95 54.61 1.72 6.90
C GLY A 95 54.85 0.93 5.62
N PHE A 96 53.82 0.33 5.02
CA PHE A 96 53.94 -0.48 3.80
C PHE A 96 54.48 0.33 2.60
N ALA A 97 54.30 1.66 2.62
CA ALA A 97 54.91 2.59 1.65
C ALA A 97 56.45 2.58 1.68
N ALA A 98 57.07 2.15 2.78
CA ALA A 98 58.52 2.00 2.89
C ALA A 98 59.04 0.67 2.30
N TRP A 99 58.18 -0.35 2.13
CA TRP A 99 58.52 -1.65 1.56
C TRP A 99 58.43 -1.71 0.02
N LEU A 100 57.74 -0.75 -0.58
CA LEU A 100 57.50 -0.65 -2.03
C LEU A 100 58.52 0.25 -2.76
N LYS A 101 59.57 0.65 -2.05
CA LYS A 101 60.69 1.45 -2.54
C LYS A 101 61.90 0.56 -2.74
#